data_AF-A0A3D0M754-F1
#
_entry.id   AF-A0A3D0M754-F1
#
_cell.length_a   1.000
_cell.length_b   1.000
_cell.length_c   1.000
_cell.angle_alpha   90.00
_cell.angle_beta   90.00
_cell.angle_gamma   90.00
#
_symmetry.space_group_name_H-M   'P 1'
#
loop_
_entity.id
_entity.type
_entity.pdbx_description
1 polymer ?
#
loop_
_entity_poly.entity_id
_entity_poly.type
_entity_poly.pdbx_seq_one_letter_code
_entity_poly.pdbx_strand_id
1 'polypeptide(L)'
;MLEDVKKLLTAGIDGPKLVSEIAEHFYETILDQKKDHPVFYKRLDSYETMQEYLDMDTSDLSYDEKLIAGDLKDDIEYELQYQFDKVEDSVKSELIHGDSSKEVIYEMKKKGIIPLHPENPSTYLTEDSVEEFYLEAFQQFDMLRSNLYKRILAASAKDFYRQGEEKSNAYRKEHHLLMDERDFLNYYTENFDKERLWELLSRKIYQTIHYNSRYKLEDLSEEEDDEEEGSAPLVDDDDAADAYGSDPDQPTEDDAVLIPDGDMSPDDYTYVYELMNEYTGHRVLPADDDRVTEAYWSIYQDEFGDLLTMYMIQILEDTINYFSTQQEIKYDSLARFYHWNQEQRKDPAYILSTSDKISYALSDLQEKLWSEFSDSELMPLYEKGRKIEEIGRLSEKKKEN
;
A
#
# COMPACT_ATOMS: atom_id res chain seq x y z
N MET A 1 -20.92 -18.77 33.05
CA MET A 1 -19.72 -17.97 32.74
C MET A 1 -18.78 -18.65 31.75
N LEU A 2 -17.98 -19.67 32.08
CA LEU A 2 -17.06 -20.27 31.09
C LEU A 2 -17.77 -20.74 29.81
N GLU A 3 -18.90 -21.44 29.95
CA GLU A 3 -19.71 -21.92 28.82
C GLU A 3 -20.34 -20.76 28.01
N ASP A 4 -20.60 -19.63 28.67
CA ASP A 4 -21.17 -18.45 28.02
C ASP A 4 -20.09 -17.70 27.22
N VAL A 5 -18.86 -17.61 27.75
CA VAL A 5 -17.70 -17.09 27.00
C VAL A 5 -17.39 -17.94 25.77
N LYS A 6 -17.40 -19.28 25.90
CA LYS A 6 -17.23 -20.18 24.76
C LYS A 6 -18.29 -19.94 23.68
N LYS A 7 -19.55 -19.73 24.08
CA LYS A 7 -20.63 -19.40 23.13
C LYS A 7 -20.44 -18.05 22.48
N LEU A 8 -20.01 -17.02 23.22
CA LEU A 8 -19.74 -15.70 22.64
C LEU A 8 -18.64 -15.76 21.58
N LEU A 9 -17.51 -16.43 21.88
CA LEU A 9 -16.42 -16.63 20.94
C LEU A 9 -16.87 -17.41 19.70
N THR A 10 -17.50 -18.58 19.88
CA THR A 10 -17.91 -19.43 18.75
C THR A 10 -19.07 -18.84 17.94
N ALA A 11 -19.96 -18.05 18.53
CA ALA A 11 -21.03 -17.36 17.81
C ALA A 11 -20.51 -16.21 16.95
N GLY A 12 -19.34 -15.65 17.28
CA GLY A 12 -18.68 -14.61 16.49
C GLY A 12 -18.08 -15.12 15.17
N ILE A 13 -17.93 -16.44 15.00
CA ILE A 13 -17.33 -17.05 13.80
C ILE A 13 -18.36 -17.90 13.05
N ASP A 14 -18.74 -17.45 11.86
CA ASP A 14 -19.44 -18.28 10.87
C ASP A 14 -18.42 -18.98 9.96
N GLY A 15 -17.99 -20.17 10.36
CA GLY A 15 -16.96 -20.94 9.65
C GLY A 15 -17.26 -21.16 8.15
N PRO A 16 -18.46 -21.64 7.76
CA PRO A 16 -18.83 -21.76 6.35
C PRO A 16 -18.75 -20.45 5.58
N LYS A 17 -19.22 -19.33 6.16
CA LYS A 17 -19.16 -18.02 5.51
C LYS A 17 -17.71 -17.57 5.32
N LEU A 18 -16.88 -17.68 6.36
CA LEU A 18 -15.47 -17.31 6.34
C LEU A 18 -14.68 -18.12 5.31
N VAL A 19 -14.88 -19.44 5.26
CA VAL A 19 -14.27 -20.29 4.23
C VAL A 19 -14.69 -19.84 2.83
N SER A 20 -15.93 -19.41 2.66
CA SER A 20 -16.39 -18.91 1.37
C SER A 20 -15.84 -17.54 1.01
N GLU A 21 -15.60 -16.65 1.97
CA GLU A 21 -14.87 -15.38 1.82
C GLU A 21 -13.43 -15.61 1.37
N ILE A 22 -12.70 -16.49 2.06
CA ILE A 22 -11.34 -16.86 1.66
C ILE A 22 -11.31 -17.52 0.27
N ALA A 23 -12.29 -18.36 -0.05
CA ALA A 23 -12.39 -18.98 -1.38
C ALA A 23 -12.57 -17.95 -2.51
N GLU A 24 -13.35 -16.90 -2.27
CA GLU A 24 -13.54 -15.81 -3.21
C GLU A 24 -12.25 -15.02 -3.42
N HIS A 25 -11.54 -14.65 -2.34
CA HIS A 25 -10.23 -14.01 -2.45
C HIS A 25 -9.23 -14.87 -3.23
N PHE A 26 -9.14 -16.17 -2.92
CA PHE A 26 -8.31 -17.10 -3.67
C PHE A 26 -8.68 -17.13 -5.17
N TYR A 27 -9.96 -17.21 -5.49
CA TYR A 27 -10.45 -17.17 -6.88
C TYR A 27 -10.05 -15.87 -7.60
N GLU A 28 -10.21 -14.72 -6.95
CA GLU A 28 -9.85 -13.42 -7.51
C GLU A 28 -8.35 -13.34 -7.79
N THR A 29 -7.50 -13.67 -6.80
CA THR A 29 -6.05 -13.65 -6.95
C THR A 29 -5.59 -14.58 -8.07
N ILE A 30 -6.10 -15.82 -8.15
CA ILE A 30 -5.74 -16.74 -9.24
C ILE A 30 -6.12 -16.18 -10.60
N LEU A 31 -7.26 -15.52 -10.70
CA LEU A 31 -7.66 -14.93 -11.97
C LEU A 31 -6.87 -13.68 -12.34
N ASP A 32 -6.39 -12.89 -11.37
CA ASP A 32 -5.53 -11.72 -11.63
C ASP A 32 -4.15 -12.17 -12.09
N GLN A 33 -3.60 -13.20 -11.45
CA GLN A 33 -2.31 -13.78 -11.82
C GLN A 33 -2.35 -14.58 -13.12
N LYS A 34 -3.53 -14.95 -13.63
CA LYS A 34 -3.68 -15.85 -14.79
C LYS A 34 -3.02 -15.36 -16.07
N LYS A 35 -2.93 -14.04 -16.28
CA LYS A 35 -2.35 -13.45 -17.50
C LYS A 35 -0.83 -13.59 -17.52
N ASP A 36 -0.19 -13.18 -16.44
CA ASP A 36 1.27 -13.11 -16.34
C ASP A 36 1.87 -14.44 -15.84
N HIS A 37 1.12 -15.17 -15.02
CA HIS A 37 1.50 -16.46 -14.43
C HIS A 37 0.43 -17.54 -14.69
N PRO A 38 0.22 -17.96 -15.95
CA PRO A 38 -0.83 -18.91 -16.32
C PRO A 38 -0.67 -20.30 -15.70
N VAL A 39 0.50 -20.61 -15.12
CA VAL A 39 0.78 -21.88 -14.45
C VAL A 39 -0.15 -22.11 -13.26
N PHE A 40 -0.48 -21.05 -12.50
CA PHE A 40 -1.36 -21.13 -11.34
C PHE A 40 -2.74 -21.65 -11.71
N TYR A 41 -3.34 -21.06 -12.75
CA TYR A 41 -4.63 -21.50 -13.25
C TYR A 41 -4.57 -22.91 -13.86
N LYS A 42 -3.56 -23.19 -14.68
CA LYS A 42 -3.42 -24.50 -15.37
C LYS A 42 -3.22 -25.67 -14.41
N ARG A 43 -2.60 -25.42 -13.25
CA ARG A 43 -2.25 -26.47 -12.28
C ARG A 43 -3.28 -26.67 -11.17
N LEU A 44 -4.39 -25.92 -11.13
CA LEU A 44 -5.47 -26.14 -10.15
C LEU A 44 -5.97 -27.59 -10.13
N ASP A 45 -5.99 -28.24 -11.29
CA ASP A 45 -6.43 -29.64 -11.46
C ASP A 45 -5.32 -30.67 -11.22
N SER A 46 -4.07 -30.22 -11.03
CA SER A 46 -2.90 -31.08 -10.91
C SER A 46 -2.61 -31.53 -9.49
N TYR A 47 -3.28 -30.94 -8.50
CA TYR A 47 -3.06 -31.20 -7.08
C TYR A 47 -4.36 -31.61 -6.41
N GLU A 48 -4.29 -32.58 -5.49
CA GLU A 48 -5.47 -33.09 -4.80
C GLU A 48 -5.90 -32.16 -3.66
N THR A 49 -4.95 -31.40 -3.12
CA THR A 49 -5.18 -30.49 -1.98
C THR A 49 -4.62 -29.09 -2.22
N MET A 50 -5.19 -28.11 -1.52
CA MET A 50 -4.69 -26.73 -1.45
C MET A 50 -3.27 -26.68 -0.89
N GLN A 51 -2.94 -27.54 0.09
CA GLN A 51 -1.58 -27.64 0.61
C GLN A 51 -0.57 -27.99 -0.49
N GLU A 52 -0.85 -29.04 -1.27
CA GLU A 52 0.04 -29.46 -2.37
C GLU A 52 0.13 -28.39 -3.47
N TYR A 53 -0.97 -27.69 -3.72
CA TYR A 53 -1.00 -26.57 -4.66
C TYR A 53 -0.11 -25.41 -4.18
N LEU A 54 -0.23 -24.98 -2.92
CA LEU A 54 0.51 -23.83 -2.39
C LEU A 54 1.99 -24.17 -2.11
N ASP A 55 2.28 -25.41 -1.70
CA ASP A 55 3.63 -25.91 -1.46
C ASP A 55 4.29 -26.47 -2.74
N MET A 56 3.85 -26.05 -3.93
CA MET A 56 4.37 -26.58 -5.18
C MET A 56 5.85 -26.21 -5.42
N ASP A 57 6.77 -26.90 -4.76
CA ASP A 57 8.21 -26.76 -4.98
C ASP A 57 8.64 -27.53 -6.22
N THR A 58 8.00 -27.23 -7.34
CA THR A 58 8.49 -27.67 -8.63
C THR A 58 9.66 -26.78 -8.99
N SER A 59 10.77 -27.38 -9.41
CA SER A 59 11.92 -26.71 -10.02
C SER A 59 11.58 -25.84 -11.25
N ASP A 60 10.32 -25.82 -11.65
CA ASP A 60 9.77 -25.18 -12.84
C ASP A 60 9.06 -23.86 -12.54
N LEU A 61 8.90 -23.46 -11.27
CA LEU A 61 8.37 -22.14 -10.93
C LEU A 61 9.48 -21.07 -10.97
N SER A 62 9.15 -19.89 -11.50
CA SER A 62 9.98 -18.70 -11.36
C SER A 62 10.06 -18.25 -9.88
N TYR A 63 10.98 -17.35 -9.58
CA TYR A 63 11.06 -16.74 -8.24
C TYR A 63 9.74 -16.03 -7.88
N ASP A 64 9.19 -15.24 -8.80
CA ASP A 64 7.93 -14.51 -8.62
C ASP A 64 6.75 -15.46 -8.38
N GLU A 65 6.71 -16.58 -9.09
CA GLU A 65 5.67 -17.60 -8.89
C GLU A 65 5.80 -18.28 -7.52
N LYS A 66 7.00 -18.43 -6.98
CA LYS A 66 7.16 -18.93 -5.60
C LYS A 66 6.69 -17.90 -4.57
N LEU A 67 6.94 -16.62 -4.81
CA LEU A 67 6.45 -15.54 -3.96
C LEU A 67 4.92 -15.51 -3.94
N ILE A 68 4.27 -15.50 -5.11
CA ILE A 68 2.79 -15.49 -5.21
C ILE A 68 2.16 -16.68 -4.48
N ALA A 69 2.75 -17.88 -4.58
CA ALA A 69 2.25 -19.06 -3.86
C ALA A 69 2.41 -18.92 -2.33
N GLY A 70 3.50 -18.31 -1.88
CA GLY A 70 3.73 -17.95 -0.49
C GLY A 70 2.70 -16.92 -0.01
N ASP A 71 2.53 -15.83 -0.75
CA ASP A 71 1.57 -14.76 -0.45
C ASP A 71 0.14 -15.33 -0.34
N LEU A 72 -0.28 -16.18 -1.27
CA LEU A 72 -1.59 -16.85 -1.21
C LEU A 72 -1.80 -17.69 0.05
N LYS A 73 -0.73 -18.32 0.58
CA LYS A 73 -0.80 -19.12 1.79
C LYS A 73 -0.85 -18.24 3.03
N ASP A 74 -0.05 -17.19 3.03
CA ASP A 74 0.02 -16.20 4.10
C ASP A 74 -1.29 -15.40 4.19
N ASP A 75 -1.92 -15.06 3.04
CA ASP A 75 -3.23 -14.41 2.96
C ASP A 75 -4.33 -15.25 3.64
N ILE A 76 -4.34 -16.57 3.42
CA ILE A 76 -5.31 -17.47 4.06
C ILE A 76 -5.10 -17.49 5.57
N GLU A 77 -3.86 -17.54 6.03
CA GLU A 77 -3.54 -17.53 7.47
C GLU A 77 -3.89 -16.18 8.10
N TYR A 78 -3.53 -15.08 7.44
CA TYR A 78 -3.80 -13.72 7.85
C TYR A 78 -5.29 -13.45 7.98
N GLU A 79 -6.11 -13.79 6.97
CA GLU A 79 -7.56 -13.53 7.02
C GLU A 79 -8.22 -14.33 8.15
N LEU A 80 -7.81 -15.59 8.38
CA LEU A 80 -8.28 -16.36 9.52
C LEU A 80 -7.86 -15.74 10.85
N GLN A 81 -6.61 -15.30 10.98
CA GLN A 81 -6.09 -14.68 12.19
C GLN A 81 -6.86 -13.39 12.48
N TYR A 82 -6.99 -12.50 11.50
CA TYR A 82 -7.68 -11.22 11.61
C TYR A 82 -9.14 -11.36 12.07
N GLN A 83 -9.90 -12.29 11.49
CA GLN A 83 -11.30 -12.49 11.89
C GLN A 83 -11.44 -13.08 13.29
N PHE A 84 -10.52 -13.95 13.70
CA PHE A 84 -10.51 -14.51 15.05
C PHE A 84 -10.11 -13.46 16.09
N ASP A 85 -9.07 -12.67 15.82
CA ASP A 85 -8.60 -11.60 16.72
C ASP A 85 -9.69 -10.55 16.92
N LYS A 86 -10.38 -10.14 15.85
CA LYS A 86 -11.51 -9.21 15.95
C LYS A 86 -12.63 -9.71 16.88
N VAL A 87 -12.95 -11.00 16.83
CA VAL A 87 -13.96 -11.60 17.72
C VAL A 87 -13.43 -11.70 19.15
N GLU A 88 -12.18 -12.10 19.30
CA GLU A 88 -11.50 -12.18 20.58
C GLU A 88 -11.46 -10.83 21.29
N ASP A 89 -11.03 -9.78 20.61
CA ASP A 89 -11.01 -8.39 21.10
C ASP A 89 -12.41 -7.92 21.50
N SER A 90 -13.43 -8.23 20.67
CA SER A 90 -14.81 -7.89 20.98
C SER A 90 -15.31 -8.60 22.24
N VAL A 91 -14.97 -9.88 22.44
CA VAL A 91 -15.38 -10.63 23.63
C VAL A 91 -14.61 -10.19 24.86
N LYS A 92 -13.29 -9.94 24.75
CA LYS A 92 -12.47 -9.37 25.81
C LYS A 92 -13.03 -8.03 26.25
N SER A 93 -13.34 -7.13 25.33
CA SER A 93 -13.95 -5.83 25.60
C SER A 93 -15.30 -5.96 26.31
N GLU A 94 -16.19 -6.86 25.88
CA GLU A 94 -17.48 -7.10 26.55
C GLU A 94 -17.30 -7.65 27.98
N LEU A 95 -16.30 -8.50 28.22
CA LEU A 95 -16.00 -9.04 29.55
C LEU A 95 -15.39 -8.01 30.50
N ILE A 96 -14.64 -7.03 29.97
CA ILE A 96 -13.98 -5.98 30.77
C ILE A 96 -14.91 -4.79 31.01
N HIS A 97 -15.59 -4.33 29.96
CA HIS A 97 -16.34 -3.07 29.95
C HIS A 97 -17.85 -3.24 29.86
N GLY A 98 -18.33 -4.41 29.42
CA GLY A 98 -19.75 -4.69 29.22
C GLY A 98 -20.52 -5.00 30.49
N ASP A 99 -21.79 -5.37 30.33
CA ASP A 99 -22.73 -5.63 31.43
C ASP A 99 -22.30 -6.83 32.30
N SER A 100 -21.55 -7.76 31.68
CA SER A 100 -21.02 -8.97 32.33
C SER A 100 -19.82 -8.69 33.25
N SER A 101 -19.18 -7.52 33.14
CA SER A 101 -17.95 -7.18 33.86
C SER A 101 -18.05 -7.36 35.37
N LYS A 102 -19.17 -6.96 35.98
CA LYS A 102 -19.37 -7.11 37.43
C LYS A 102 -19.39 -8.57 37.89
N GLU A 103 -19.94 -9.45 37.08
CA GLU A 103 -20.00 -10.89 37.37
C GLU A 103 -18.64 -11.55 37.15
N VAL A 104 -17.91 -11.15 36.09
CA VAL A 104 -16.53 -11.58 35.83
C VAL A 104 -15.60 -11.19 36.98
N ILE A 105 -15.64 -9.92 37.41
CA ILE A 105 -14.86 -9.40 38.55
C ILE A 105 -15.17 -10.21 39.82
N TYR A 106 -16.45 -10.51 40.07
CA TYR A 106 -16.86 -11.28 41.24
C TYR A 106 -16.28 -12.70 41.24
N GLU A 107 -16.37 -13.41 40.12
CA GLU A 107 -15.82 -14.77 39.99
C GLU A 107 -14.29 -14.79 40.06
N MET A 108 -13.60 -13.81 39.46
CA MET A 108 -12.13 -13.70 39.55
C MET A 108 -11.65 -13.37 40.97
N LYS A 109 -12.38 -12.51 41.70
CA LYS A 109 -12.13 -12.25 43.12
C LYS A 109 -12.31 -13.50 43.98
N LYS A 110 -13.35 -14.29 43.73
CA LYS A 110 -13.62 -15.54 44.44
C LYS A 110 -12.52 -16.58 44.23
N LYS A 111 -11.86 -16.59 43.06
CA LYS A 111 -10.71 -17.45 42.78
C LYS A 111 -9.37 -16.85 43.22
N GLY A 112 -9.34 -15.64 43.77
CA GLY A 112 -8.13 -15.00 44.30
C GLY A 112 -7.17 -14.46 43.23
N ILE A 113 -7.66 -14.21 42.02
CA ILE A 113 -6.85 -13.78 40.87
C ILE A 113 -6.64 -12.26 40.87
N ILE A 114 -7.60 -11.49 41.41
CA ILE A 114 -7.52 -10.03 41.52
C ILE A 114 -7.56 -9.63 43.00
N PRO A 115 -6.69 -8.71 43.46
CA PRO A 115 -6.69 -8.25 44.84
C PRO A 115 -8.01 -7.57 45.25
N LEU A 116 -8.40 -7.75 46.52
CA LEU A 116 -9.56 -7.13 47.16
C LEU A 116 -9.31 -5.63 47.41
N HIS A 117 -9.37 -4.78 46.36
CA HIS A 117 -9.49 -3.34 46.55
C HIS A 117 -10.95 -2.89 46.33
N PRO A 118 -11.62 -2.31 47.36
CA PRO A 118 -13.05 -1.96 47.28
C PRO A 118 -13.39 -0.78 46.38
N GLU A 119 -12.44 0.09 46.08
CA GLU A 119 -12.75 1.46 45.60
C GLU A 119 -12.75 1.64 44.09
N ASN A 120 -12.30 0.65 43.29
CA ASN A 120 -12.36 0.74 41.83
C ASN A 120 -12.34 -0.65 41.15
N PRO A 121 -13.51 -1.30 40.92
CA PRO A 121 -13.59 -2.70 40.47
C PRO A 121 -13.13 -2.93 39.02
N SER A 122 -13.30 -1.95 38.14
CA SER A 122 -13.00 -2.05 36.70
C SER A 122 -11.55 -1.71 36.34
N THR A 123 -10.76 -1.16 37.28
CA THR A 123 -9.40 -0.66 37.02
C THR A 123 -8.34 -1.77 36.95
N TYR A 124 -8.73 -3.03 37.13
CA TYR A 124 -7.79 -4.16 37.28
C TYR A 124 -8.03 -5.32 36.32
N LEU A 125 -9.06 -5.26 35.46
CA LEU A 125 -9.25 -6.28 34.41
C LEU A 125 -8.46 -5.85 33.18
N THR A 126 -7.35 -6.52 32.93
CA THR A 126 -6.64 -6.45 31.64
C THR A 126 -7.15 -7.56 30.72
N GLU A 127 -6.91 -7.43 29.42
CA GLU A 127 -7.16 -8.48 28.45
C GLU A 127 -6.46 -9.79 28.84
N ASP A 128 -5.18 -9.71 29.23
CA ASP A 128 -4.41 -10.86 29.73
C ASP A 128 -5.08 -11.54 30.92
N SER A 129 -5.62 -10.75 31.86
CA SER A 129 -6.29 -11.28 33.05
C SER A 129 -7.56 -12.07 32.67
N VAL A 130 -8.31 -11.59 31.67
CA VAL A 130 -9.52 -12.26 31.17
C VAL A 130 -9.14 -13.53 30.41
N GLU A 131 -8.08 -13.47 29.61
CA GLU A 131 -7.58 -14.61 28.84
C GLU A 131 -7.07 -15.73 29.75
N GLU A 132 -6.24 -15.42 30.75
CA GLU A 132 -5.77 -16.39 31.74
C GLU A 132 -6.93 -17.03 32.52
N PHE A 133 -7.96 -16.24 32.84
CA PHE A 133 -9.10 -16.74 33.61
C PHE A 133 -10.01 -17.68 32.80
N TYR A 134 -10.18 -17.39 31.52
CA TYR A 134 -10.96 -18.18 30.58
C TYR A 134 -10.07 -18.95 29.59
N LEU A 135 -8.86 -19.34 30.02
CA LEU A 135 -7.85 -19.98 29.17
C LEU A 135 -8.40 -21.14 28.34
N GLU A 136 -9.25 -21.98 28.94
CA GLU A 136 -9.87 -23.11 28.23
C GLU A 136 -10.79 -22.68 27.08
N ALA A 137 -11.47 -21.53 27.20
CA ALA A 137 -12.33 -21.00 26.15
C ALA A 137 -11.51 -20.45 24.97
N PHE A 138 -10.48 -19.64 25.26
CA PHE A 138 -9.58 -19.10 24.23
C PHE A 138 -8.77 -20.19 23.54
N GLN A 139 -8.25 -21.18 24.28
CA GLN A 139 -7.60 -22.36 23.68
C GLN A 139 -8.52 -23.16 22.76
N GLN A 140 -9.81 -23.31 23.11
CA GLN A 140 -10.77 -23.97 22.22
C GLN A 140 -11.08 -23.14 20.98
N PHE A 141 -11.03 -21.81 21.10
CA PHE A 141 -11.20 -20.89 19.99
C PHE A 141 -10.00 -20.92 19.04
N ASP A 142 -8.77 -20.93 19.54
CA ASP A 142 -7.55 -21.16 18.75
C ASP A 142 -7.58 -22.52 18.03
N MET A 143 -8.05 -23.56 18.73
CA MET A 143 -8.23 -24.87 18.11
C MET A 143 -9.24 -24.83 16.96
N LEU A 144 -10.31 -24.03 17.07
CA LEU A 144 -11.26 -23.82 15.97
C LEU A 144 -10.57 -23.14 14.77
N ARG A 145 -9.75 -22.10 15.00
CA ARG A 145 -8.95 -21.44 13.95
C ARG A 145 -8.05 -22.44 13.24
N SER A 146 -7.24 -23.19 14.01
CA SER A 146 -6.32 -24.20 13.47
C SER A 146 -7.06 -25.30 12.68
N ASN A 147 -8.25 -25.71 13.14
CA ASN A 147 -9.06 -26.71 12.44
C ASN A 147 -9.65 -26.17 11.13
N LEU A 148 -10.06 -24.91 11.09
CA LEU A 148 -10.51 -24.26 9.85
C LEU A 148 -9.36 -24.13 8.85
N TYR A 149 -8.19 -23.68 9.29
CA TYR A 149 -7.00 -23.59 8.44
C TYR A 149 -6.64 -24.95 7.82
N LYS A 150 -6.54 -26.00 8.66
CA LYS A 150 -6.29 -27.38 8.20
C LYS A 150 -7.35 -27.87 7.21
N ARG A 151 -8.62 -27.50 7.42
CA ARG A 151 -9.71 -27.88 6.53
C ARG A 151 -9.61 -27.18 5.16
N ILE A 152 -9.22 -25.91 5.13
CA ILE A 152 -8.98 -25.17 3.89
C ILE A 152 -7.83 -25.81 3.13
N LEU A 153 -6.70 -26.06 3.80
CA LEU A 153 -5.51 -26.66 3.18
C LEU A 153 -5.75 -28.10 2.68
N ALA A 154 -6.62 -28.86 3.35
CA ALA A 154 -7.02 -30.19 2.91
C ALA A 154 -8.09 -30.19 1.80
N ALA A 155 -8.68 -29.04 1.46
CA ALA A 155 -9.67 -28.95 0.39
C ALA A 155 -9.01 -29.08 -0.99
N SER A 156 -9.77 -29.54 -1.97
CA SER A 156 -9.35 -29.56 -3.38
C SER A 156 -9.19 -28.13 -3.89
N ALA A 157 -8.02 -27.79 -4.45
CA ALA A 157 -7.73 -26.43 -4.94
C ALA A 157 -8.71 -26.00 -6.03
N LYS A 158 -9.05 -26.93 -6.93
CA LYS A 158 -10.07 -26.72 -7.96
C LYS A 158 -11.46 -26.45 -7.37
N ASP A 159 -11.88 -27.24 -6.39
CA ASP A 159 -13.20 -27.06 -5.79
C ASP A 159 -13.26 -25.77 -4.96
N PHE A 160 -12.16 -25.41 -4.30
CA PHE A 160 -12.02 -24.15 -3.56
C PHE A 160 -12.09 -22.95 -4.50
N TYR A 161 -11.36 -23.00 -5.62
CA TYR A 161 -11.48 -22.01 -6.71
C TYR A 161 -12.92 -21.90 -7.24
N ARG A 162 -13.60 -23.03 -7.50
CA ARG A 162 -15.00 -23.02 -7.98
C ARG A 162 -15.95 -22.44 -6.93
N GLN A 163 -15.74 -22.73 -5.65
CA GLN A 163 -16.53 -22.14 -4.57
C GLN A 163 -16.39 -20.60 -4.56
N GLY A 164 -15.17 -20.09 -4.76
CA GLY A 164 -14.93 -18.66 -4.92
C GLY A 164 -15.63 -18.06 -6.14
N GLU A 165 -15.55 -18.74 -7.29
CA GLU A 165 -16.25 -18.36 -8.51
C GLU A 165 -17.77 -18.30 -8.31
N GLU A 166 -18.35 -19.31 -7.66
CA GLU A 166 -19.79 -19.36 -7.37
C GLU A 166 -20.21 -18.21 -6.45
N LYS A 167 -19.42 -17.89 -5.42
CA LYS A 167 -19.70 -16.77 -4.52
C LYS A 167 -19.61 -15.43 -5.23
N SER A 168 -18.53 -15.18 -5.99
CA SER A 168 -18.35 -13.96 -6.76
C SER A 168 -19.50 -13.75 -7.78
N ASN A 169 -19.93 -14.81 -8.45
CA ASN A 169 -21.08 -14.77 -9.35
C ASN A 169 -22.41 -14.52 -8.62
N ALA A 170 -22.60 -15.10 -7.43
CA ALA A 170 -23.77 -14.85 -6.61
C ALA A 170 -23.82 -13.39 -6.15
N TYR A 171 -22.70 -12.83 -5.73
CA TYR A 171 -22.54 -11.43 -5.36
C TYR A 171 -22.92 -10.49 -6.53
N ARG A 172 -22.32 -10.72 -7.71
CA ARG A 172 -22.66 -9.95 -8.92
C ARG A 172 -24.16 -9.98 -9.23
N LYS A 173 -24.79 -11.14 -9.08
CA LYS A 173 -26.24 -11.32 -9.33
C LYS A 173 -27.10 -10.60 -8.29
N GLU A 174 -26.74 -10.70 -7.02
CA GLU A 174 -27.43 -10.03 -5.91
C GLU A 174 -27.41 -8.51 -6.06
N HIS A 175 -26.26 -7.96 -6.45
CA HIS A 175 -26.05 -6.53 -6.63
C HIS A 175 -26.38 -6.01 -8.03
N HIS A 176 -26.92 -6.86 -8.91
CA HIS A 176 -27.24 -6.52 -10.31
C HIS A 176 -26.06 -5.91 -11.09
N LEU A 177 -24.83 -6.36 -10.79
CA LEU A 177 -23.60 -5.92 -11.44
C LEU A 177 -23.47 -6.60 -12.81
N LEU A 178 -23.40 -5.80 -13.86
CA LEU A 178 -23.03 -6.25 -15.21
C LEU A 178 -21.53 -6.14 -15.46
N MET A 179 -20.84 -5.46 -14.55
CA MET A 179 -19.43 -5.15 -14.54
C MET A 179 -19.04 -4.84 -13.10
N ASP A 180 -17.87 -5.30 -12.69
CA ASP A 180 -17.24 -4.93 -11.42
C ASP A 180 -15.92 -4.16 -11.67
N GLU A 181 -15.23 -3.80 -10.59
CA GLU A 181 -13.94 -3.12 -10.59
C GLU A 181 -12.88 -3.90 -11.35
N ARG A 182 -13.01 -5.23 -11.39
CA ARG A 182 -12.05 -6.10 -12.04
C ARG A 182 -12.16 -6.05 -13.54
N ASP A 183 -13.39 -6.08 -14.06
CA ASP A 183 -13.65 -5.83 -15.48
C ASP A 183 -13.12 -4.44 -15.91
N PHE A 184 -13.17 -3.45 -15.00
CA PHE A 184 -12.63 -2.11 -15.22
C PHE A 184 -11.09 -2.13 -15.30
N LEU A 185 -10.44 -2.72 -14.29
CA LEU A 185 -8.98 -2.83 -14.18
C LEU A 185 -8.38 -3.68 -15.30
N ASN A 186 -9.07 -4.73 -15.74
CA ASN A 186 -8.66 -5.54 -16.89
C ASN A 186 -8.56 -4.67 -18.16
N TYR A 187 -9.58 -3.85 -18.43
CA TYR A 187 -9.54 -2.95 -19.57
C TYR A 187 -8.44 -1.90 -19.43
N TYR A 188 -8.29 -1.29 -18.25
CA TYR A 188 -7.21 -0.35 -17.97
C TYR A 188 -5.85 -0.97 -18.30
N THR A 189 -5.57 -2.15 -17.76
CA THR A 189 -4.29 -2.86 -17.90
C THR A 189 -4.04 -3.34 -19.33
N GLU A 190 -5.08 -3.76 -20.05
CA GLU A 190 -4.97 -4.13 -21.47
C GLU A 190 -4.60 -2.95 -22.38
N ASN A 191 -4.98 -1.73 -22.00
CA ASN A 191 -4.72 -0.51 -22.76
C ASN A 191 -3.55 0.32 -22.19
N PHE A 192 -2.92 -0.15 -21.11
CA PHE A 192 -1.75 0.51 -20.53
C PHE A 192 -0.50 0.25 -21.37
N ASP A 193 0.02 1.31 -22.01
CA ASP A 193 1.22 1.22 -22.86
C ASP A 193 2.48 1.58 -22.06
N LYS A 194 3.05 0.55 -21.43
CA LYS A 194 4.29 0.68 -20.65
C LYS A 194 5.46 1.21 -21.50
N GLU A 195 5.58 0.81 -22.76
CA GLU A 195 6.66 1.28 -23.62
C GLU A 195 6.53 2.78 -23.87
N ARG A 196 5.30 3.27 -24.07
CA ARG A 196 5.03 4.70 -24.21
C ARG A 196 5.38 5.49 -22.95
N LEU A 197 5.08 4.96 -21.77
CA LEU A 197 5.51 5.57 -20.51
C LEU A 197 7.04 5.63 -20.42
N TRP A 198 7.74 4.55 -20.80
CA TRP A 198 9.21 4.50 -20.80
C TRP A 198 9.81 5.50 -21.79
N GLU A 199 9.17 5.72 -22.95
CA GLU A 199 9.56 6.78 -23.88
C GLU A 199 9.44 8.18 -23.27
N LEU A 200 8.35 8.47 -22.55
CA LEU A 200 8.14 9.75 -21.89
C LEU A 200 9.19 10.00 -20.80
N LEU A 201 9.40 9.02 -19.93
CA LEU A 201 10.40 9.07 -18.86
C LEU A 201 11.82 9.19 -19.42
N SER A 202 12.17 8.42 -20.46
CA SER A 202 13.47 8.51 -21.14
C SER A 202 13.71 9.90 -21.72
N ARG A 203 12.69 10.48 -22.35
CA ARG A 203 12.76 11.86 -22.87
C ARG A 203 13.00 12.86 -21.74
N LYS A 204 12.32 12.69 -20.60
CA LYS A 204 12.51 13.54 -19.43
C LYS A 204 13.92 13.41 -18.84
N ILE A 205 14.47 12.20 -18.71
CA ILE A 205 15.88 11.97 -18.30
C ILE A 205 16.84 12.74 -19.22
N TYR A 206 16.68 12.61 -20.53
CA TYR A 206 17.52 13.31 -21.48
C TYR A 206 17.42 14.84 -21.30
N GLN A 207 16.21 15.36 -21.14
CA GLN A 207 15.99 16.79 -20.91
C GLN A 207 16.62 17.27 -19.61
N THR A 208 16.49 16.48 -18.53
CA THR A 208 17.09 16.77 -17.23
C THR A 208 18.60 16.92 -17.37
N ILE A 209 19.27 15.89 -17.88
CA ILE A 209 20.74 15.87 -17.97
C ILE A 209 21.27 16.89 -18.99
N HIS A 210 20.57 17.07 -20.11
CA HIS A 210 21.12 17.88 -21.21
C HIS A 210 20.83 19.38 -21.10
N TYR A 211 19.83 19.79 -20.33
CA TYR A 211 19.41 21.20 -20.24
C TYR A 211 19.51 21.81 -18.84
N ASN A 212 19.73 21.01 -17.79
CA ASN A 212 19.84 21.53 -16.42
C ASN A 212 21.27 21.43 -15.88
N SER A 213 21.56 22.30 -14.92
CA SER A 213 22.77 22.25 -14.11
C SER A 213 22.56 21.37 -12.88
N ARG A 214 23.64 20.79 -12.36
CA ARG A 214 23.66 20.19 -11.03
C ARG A 214 23.60 21.31 -9.98
N TYR A 215 23.03 21.02 -8.83
CA TYR A 215 22.93 21.94 -7.71
C TYR A 215 23.28 21.26 -6.40
N LYS A 216 23.86 22.02 -5.46
CA LYS A 216 24.13 21.58 -4.09
C LYS A 216 23.67 22.62 -3.09
N LEU A 217 23.49 22.19 -1.85
CA LEU A 217 23.28 23.12 -0.73
C LEU A 217 24.58 23.87 -0.45
N GLU A 218 24.47 25.16 -0.18
CA GLU A 218 25.58 25.99 0.29
C GLU A 218 26.02 25.50 1.67
N ASP A 219 27.25 25.00 1.78
CA ASP A 219 27.84 24.61 3.06
C ASP A 219 28.14 25.87 3.87
N LEU A 220 27.27 26.22 4.82
CA LEU A 220 27.44 27.36 5.73
C LEU A 220 28.50 27.11 6.83
N SER A 221 29.33 26.07 6.71
CA SER A 221 30.21 25.58 7.80
C SER A 221 31.71 25.79 7.62
N GLU A 222 32.14 26.69 6.74
CA GLU A 222 33.56 27.07 6.60
C GLU A 222 33.75 28.59 6.48
N GLU A 223 33.28 29.36 7.47
CA GLU A 223 34.05 30.52 7.91
C GLU A 223 34.88 30.08 9.12
N GLU A 224 36.15 29.75 8.84
CA GLU A 224 37.19 29.52 9.84
C GLU A 224 37.23 30.71 10.81
N ASP A 225 36.71 30.50 12.02
CA ASP A 225 36.85 31.40 13.16
C ASP A 225 38.32 31.33 13.64
N ASP A 226 39.18 31.98 12.87
CA ASP A 226 40.63 32.03 13.06
C ASP A 226 40.98 33.19 14.02
N GLU A 227 40.42 33.23 15.24
CA GLU A 227 40.86 34.15 16.29
C GLU A 227 40.97 33.50 17.70
N GLU A 228 42.22 33.18 18.04
CA GLU A 228 42.88 33.32 19.34
C GLU A 228 42.31 32.66 20.61
N GLU A 229 42.89 31.48 20.89
CA GLU A 229 43.43 31.01 22.19
C GLU A 229 43.32 31.99 23.39
N GLY A 230 42.37 31.74 24.30
CA GLY A 230 42.15 32.61 25.47
C GLY A 230 41.35 32.03 26.64
N SER A 231 41.88 30.99 27.31
CA SER A 231 41.71 30.70 28.76
C SER A 231 40.29 30.56 29.37
N ALA A 232 39.97 29.34 29.82
CA ALA A 232 38.78 28.97 30.61
C ALA A 232 38.52 29.84 31.87
N PRO A 233 37.29 29.79 32.44
CA PRO A 233 37.09 28.81 33.50
C PRO A 233 35.74 28.07 33.47
N LEU A 234 35.81 26.81 33.88
CA LEU A 234 34.70 25.95 34.31
C LEU A 234 33.87 26.65 35.39
N VAL A 235 32.56 26.76 35.16
CA VAL A 235 31.57 27.02 36.21
C VAL A 235 30.49 25.95 36.07
N ASP A 236 30.55 24.95 36.95
CA ASP A 236 29.38 24.20 37.40
C ASP A 236 28.50 25.18 38.19
N ASP A 237 27.23 25.32 37.83
CA ASP A 237 26.14 25.30 38.81
C ASP A 237 24.78 25.22 38.08
N ASP A 238 24.01 24.23 38.53
CA ASP A 238 22.60 24.02 38.27
C ASP A 238 21.77 25.29 38.56
N ASP A 239 20.99 25.75 37.58
CA ASP A 239 19.58 26.15 37.72
C ASP A 239 19.14 27.05 36.54
N ALA A 240 17.87 26.89 36.18
CA ALA A 240 17.09 27.71 35.26
C ALA A 240 17.19 27.35 33.76
N ALA A 241 16.34 26.36 33.42
CA ALA A 241 15.45 26.46 32.28
C ALA A 241 14.93 27.91 32.04
N ASP A 242 14.67 28.23 30.78
CA ASP A 242 14.19 29.51 30.23
C ASP A 242 15.26 30.47 29.68
N ALA A 243 16.16 29.95 28.83
CA ALA A 243 16.88 30.77 27.84
C ALA A 243 17.38 29.97 26.62
N TYR A 244 16.53 29.13 26.00
CA TYR A 244 16.69 28.90 24.55
C TYR A 244 15.99 30.05 23.83
N GLY A 245 16.58 31.23 23.94
CA GLY A 245 16.40 32.23 22.89
C GLY A 245 17.01 31.62 21.65
N SER A 246 16.18 31.33 20.65
CA SER A 246 16.60 31.12 19.27
C SER A 246 17.60 32.23 18.96
N ASP A 247 18.87 31.86 18.79
CA ASP A 247 19.86 32.77 18.24
C ASP A 247 19.36 33.10 16.83
N PRO A 248 18.97 34.35 16.52
CA PRO A 248 18.41 34.71 15.21
C PRO A 248 19.41 34.53 14.06
N ASP A 249 20.67 34.19 14.36
CA ASP A 249 21.75 33.97 13.42
C ASP A 249 22.11 32.47 13.23
N GLN A 250 21.35 31.53 13.82
CA GLN A 250 21.45 30.11 13.42
C GLN A 250 20.52 29.83 12.24
N PRO A 251 21.06 29.43 11.07
CA PRO A 251 20.24 29.16 9.90
C PRO A 251 19.25 28.04 10.22
N THR A 252 17.95 28.33 10.09
CA THR A 252 16.93 27.29 10.05
C THR A 252 16.99 26.60 8.69
N GLU A 253 16.36 25.43 8.52
CA GLU A 253 16.27 24.76 7.21
C GLU A 253 15.67 25.68 6.10
N ASP A 254 15.00 26.77 6.48
CA ASP A 254 14.50 27.84 5.59
C ASP A 254 15.60 28.72 4.95
N ASP A 255 16.81 28.74 5.52
CA ASP A 255 17.96 29.54 5.06
C ASP A 255 18.90 28.77 4.12
N ALA A 256 18.60 27.50 3.84
CA ALA A 256 19.41 26.68 2.94
C ALA A 256 19.36 27.22 1.50
N VAL A 257 20.48 27.77 1.02
CA VAL A 257 20.63 28.30 -0.34
C VAL A 257 21.14 27.19 -1.26
N LEU A 258 20.50 27.04 -2.41
CA LEU A 258 20.93 26.10 -3.45
C LEU A 258 21.84 26.82 -4.45
N ILE A 259 23.06 26.32 -4.65
CA ILE A 259 24.05 26.89 -5.57
C ILE A 259 24.34 25.94 -6.74
N PRO A 260 24.53 26.45 -7.98
CA PRO A 260 24.93 25.63 -9.11
C PRO A 260 26.28 24.94 -8.87
N ASP A 261 26.35 23.63 -9.16
CA ASP A 261 27.52 22.77 -8.98
C ASP A 261 27.93 22.09 -10.29
N GLY A 262 27.96 22.89 -11.37
CA GLY A 262 28.36 22.44 -12.70
C GLY A 262 27.22 21.87 -13.55
N ASP A 263 27.59 21.31 -14.70
CA ASP A 263 26.64 20.69 -15.63
C ASP A 263 26.44 19.22 -15.28
N MET A 264 25.24 18.70 -15.53
CA MET A 264 24.97 17.28 -15.39
C MET A 264 25.66 16.47 -16.49
N SER A 265 26.17 15.30 -16.13
CA SER A 265 26.69 14.31 -17.08
C SER A 265 25.99 12.95 -16.88
N PRO A 266 25.59 12.25 -17.94
CA PRO A 266 25.00 10.91 -17.80
C PRO A 266 26.04 9.88 -17.32
N ASP A 267 27.34 10.16 -17.45
CA ASP A 267 28.41 9.29 -16.93
C ASP A 267 28.59 9.42 -15.40
N ASP A 268 27.96 10.42 -14.77
CA ASP A 268 28.01 10.61 -13.32
C ASP A 268 27.09 9.64 -12.57
N TYR A 269 26.18 8.96 -13.29
CA TYR A 269 25.14 8.11 -12.72
C TYR A 269 25.13 6.74 -13.40
N THR A 270 25.05 5.68 -12.61
CA THR A 270 24.85 4.32 -13.10
C THR A 270 23.36 4.01 -13.26
N TYR A 271 22.55 4.41 -12.26
CA TYR A 271 21.14 4.09 -12.17
C TYR A 271 20.27 5.35 -12.08
N VAL A 272 18.99 5.24 -12.41
CA VAL A 272 18.08 6.39 -12.40
C VAL A 272 17.88 6.93 -10.97
N TYR A 273 17.80 6.08 -9.95
CA TYR A 273 17.61 6.53 -8.57
C TYR A 273 18.69 7.50 -8.08
N GLU A 274 19.91 7.44 -8.64
CA GLU A 274 21.00 8.36 -8.29
C GLU A 274 20.68 9.78 -8.79
N LEU A 275 20.13 9.90 -10.01
CA LEU A 275 19.67 11.17 -10.57
C LEU A 275 18.43 11.71 -9.85
N MET A 276 17.57 10.84 -9.32
CA MET A 276 16.33 11.25 -8.65
C MET A 276 16.57 12.13 -7.41
N ASN A 277 17.70 11.95 -6.73
CA ASN A 277 18.08 12.71 -5.54
C ASN A 277 18.69 14.08 -5.86
N GLU A 278 18.93 14.39 -7.14
CA GLU A 278 19.48 15.68 -7.55
C GLU A 278 18.42 16.78 -7.47
N TYR A 279 18.82 17.96 -7.00
CA TYR A 279 17.94 19.11 -6.92
C TYR A 279 17.64 19.69 -8.31
N THR A 280 16.39 20.11 -8.50
CA THR A 280 15.93 20.70 -9.77
C THR A 280 16.32 22.17 -9.94
N GLY A 281 16.76 22.83 -8.86
CA GLY A 281 16.91 24.29 -8.81
C GLY A 281 15.62 25.05 -8.51
N HIS A 282 14.48 24.37 -8.35
CA HIS A 282 13.19 24.99 -8.04
C HIS A 282 12.86 24.88 -6.56
N ARG A 283 12.50 26.01 -5.93
CA ARG A 283 11.97 26.03 -4.57
C ARG A 283 10.45 25.96 -4.60
N VAL A 284 9.88 25.01 -3.88
CA VAL A 284 8.45 24.89 -3.64
C VAL A 284 8.12 25.70 -2.39
N LEU A 285 7.23 26.67 -2.55
CA LEU A 285 6.74 27.49 -1.45
C LEU A 285 5.45 26.86 -0.90
N PRO A 286 5.26 26.86 0.43
CA PRO A 286 4.02 26.39 1.02
C PRO A 286 2.85 27.22 0.46
N ALA A 287 1.79 26.54 0.02
CA ALA A 287 0.54 27.19 -0.28
C ALA A 287 -0.13 27.65 1.03
N ASP A 288 -1.04 28.62 0.98
CA ASP A 288 -1.89 29.02 2.13
C ASP A 288 -2.82 27.89 2.66
N ASP A 289 -2.59 26.63 2.27
CA ASP A 289 -3.39 25.46 2.61
C ASP A 289 -2.55 24.45 3.42
N ASP A 290 -3.14 23.92 4.50
CA ASP A 290 -2.52 23.42 5.74
C ASP A 290 -1.64 22.14 5.62
N ARG A 291 -1.20 21.74 4.43
CA ARG A 291 -0.52 20.43 4.21
C ARG A 291 1.00 20.49 4.06
N VAL A 292 1.55 21.66 3.73
CA VAL A 292 3.00 21.87 3.64
C VAL A 292 3.32 23.09 4.48
N THR A 293 3.93 22.88 5.64
CA THR A 293 4.22 23.94 6.60
C THR A 293 5.52 24.68 6.31
N GLU A 294 6.40 24.12 5.48
CA GLU A 294 7.77 24.60 5.26
C GLU A 294 8.15 24.56 3.76
N ALA A 295 8.95 25.54 3.32
CA ALA A 295 9.40 25.62 1.94
C ALA A 295 10.57 24.66 1.70
N TYR A 296 10.59 23.95 0.57
CA TYR A 296 11.64 22.97 0.26
C TYR A 296 12.15 23.08 -1.18
N TRP A 297 13.36 22.59 -1.41
CA TRP A 297 13.93 22.46 -2.75
C TRP A 297 13.44 21.16 -3.40
N SER A 298 12.79 21.26 -4.56
CA SER A 298 12.29 20.07 -5.27
C SER A 298 13.43 19.29 -5.90
N ILE A 299 13.29 17.98 -5.90
CA ILE A 299 14.22 17.01 -6.48
C ILE A 299 13.60 16.33 -7.71
N TYR A 300 14.43 15.75 -8.58
CA TYR A 300 13.92 15.12 -9.80
C TYR A 300 13.02 13.91 -9.55
N GLN A 301 13.10 13.29 -8.37
CA GLN A 301 12.12 12.30 -7.89
C GLN A 301 10.68 12.81 -8.04
N ASP A 302 10.39 14.04 -7.60
CA ASP A 302 9.04 14.62 -7.67
C ASP A 302 8.58 14.74 -9.13
N GLU A 303 9.45 15.27 -9.99
CA GLU A 303 9.11 15.49 -11.41
C GLU A 303 8.87 14.18 -12.17
N PHE A 304 9.64 13.13 -11.88
CA PHE A 304 9.43 11.82 -12.48
C PHE A 304 8.16 11.15 -11.92
N GLY A 305 7.93 11.29 -10.61
CA GLY A 305 6.74 10.76 -9.93
C GLY A 305 5.45 11.40 -10.46
N ASP A 306 5.47 12.71 -10.67
CA ASP A 306 4.38 13.47 -11.29
C ASP A 306 4.12 12.99 -12.72
N LEU A 307 5.16 12.79 -13.53
CA LEU A 307 4.99 12.32 -14.91
C LEU A 307 4.38 10.92 -14.97
N LEU A 308 4.80 10.01 -14.07
CA LEU A 308 4.20 8.68 -13.92
C LEU A 308 2.72 8.79 -13.53
N THR A 309 2.42 9.58 -12.51
CA THR A 309 1.05 9.78 -12.01
C THR A 309 0.15 10.37 -13.10
N MET A 310 0.60 11.43 -13.79
CA MET A 310 -0.13 12.06 -14.89
C MET A 310 -0.44 11.07 -16.01
N TYR A 311 0.53 10.21 -16.38
CA TYR A 311 0.30 9.19 -17.40
C TYR A 311 -0.76 8.18 -16.96
N MET A 312 -0.67 7.69 -15.71
CA MET A 312 -1.64 6.74 -15.17
C MET A 312 -3.06 7.32 -15.10
N ILE A 313 -3.19 8.59 -14.69
CA ILE A 313 -4.48 9.31 -14.67
C ILE A 313 -5.01 9.51 -16.09
N GLN A 314 -4.16 9.82 -17.07
CA GLN A 314 -4.61 9.95 -18.46
C GLN A 314 -5.21 8.63 -18.99
N ILE A 315 -4.58 7.48 -18.72
CA ILE A 315 -5.13 6.17 -19.11
C ILE A 315 -6.43 5.86 -18.36
N LEU A 316 -6.55 6.34 -17.11
CA LEU A 316 -7.78 6.20 -16.33
C LEU A 316 -8.92 7.02 -16.94
N GLU A 317 -8.66 8.26 -17.35
CA GLU A 317 -9.61 9.10 -18.10
C GLU A 317 -10.05 8.43 -19.40
N ASP A 318 -9.10 7.87 -20.17
CA ASP A 318 -9.41 7.16 -21.42
C ASP A 318 -10.27 5.92 -21.18
N THR A 319 -10.00 5.20 -20.09
CA THR A 319 -10.79 4.05 -19.64
C THR A 319 -12.22 4.46 -19.27
N ILE A 320 -12.37 5.52 -18.48
CA ILE A 320 -13.67 6.08 -18.09
C ILE A 320 -14.45 6.54 -19.33
N ASN A 321 -13.78 7.21 -20.27
CA ASN A 321 -14.37 7.67 -21.52
C ASN A 321 -14.84 6.49 -22.41
N TYR A 322 -14.03 5.43 -22.50
CA TYR A 322 -14.43 4.21 -23.20
C TYR A 322 -15.68 3.60 -22.56
N PHE A 323 -15.68 3.37 -21.25
CA PHE A 323 -16.82 2.76 -20.57
C PHE A 323 -18.08 3.62 -20.64
N SER A 324 -17.94 4.94 -20.53
CA SER A 324 -19.04 5.90 -20.65
C SER A 324 -19.67 5.96 -22.04
N THR A 325 -18.94 5.57 -23.10
CA THR A 325 -19.41 5.71 -24.50
C THR A 325 -19.69 4.38 -25.19
N GLN A 326 -18.89 3.34 -24.94
CA GLN A 326 -18.95 2.05 -25.62
C GLN A 326 -19.63 0.96 -24.78
N GLN A 327 -19.65 1.11 -23.46
CA GLN A 327 -20.15 0.11 -22.52
C GLN A 327 -21.06 0.74 -21.44
N GLU A 328 -21.83 1.77 -21.82
CA GLU A 328 -22.58 2.63 -20.90
C GLU A 328 -23.45 1.83 -19.92
N ILE A 329 -24.16 0.80 -20.38
CA ILE A 329 -25.05 -0.02 -19.55
C ILE A 329 -24.26 -0.78 -18.47
N LYS A 330 -23.07 -1.28 -18.81
CA LYS A 330 -22.19 -1.97 -17.87
C LYS A 330 -21.65 -1.01 -16.83
N TYR A 331 -21.14 0.14 -17.30
CA TYR A 331 -20.57 1.16 -16.42
C TYR A 331 -21.64 1.78 -15.50
N ASP A 332 -22.87 1.95 -15.98
CA ASP A 332 -23.99 2.41 -15.17
C ASP A 332 -24.35 1.42 -14.04
N SER A 333 -24.15 0.11 -14.24
CA SER A 333 -24.33 -0.87 -13.17
C SER A 333 -23.31 -0.71 -12.04
N LEU A 334 -22.04 -0.46 -12.39
CA LEU A 334 -20.96 -0.17 -11.43
C LEU A 334 -21.21 1.16 -10.70
N ALA A 335 -21.58 2.21 -11.45
CA ALA A 335 -21.89 3.52 -10.90
C ALA A 335 -23.06 3.47 -9.91
N ARG A 336 -24.11 2.68 -10.18
CA ARG A 336 -25.23 2.51 -9.24
C ARG A 336 -24.82 1.82 -7.95
N PHE A 337 -23.96 0.82 -8.05
CA PHE A 337 -23.43 0.09 -6.90
C PHE A 337 -22.67 1.03 -5.96
N TYR A 338 -21.83 1.90 -6.50
CA TYR A 338 -21.12 2.93 -5.73
C TYR A 338 -21.90 4.24 -5.50
N HIS A 339 -23.16 4.31 -5.95
CA HIS A 339 -24.00 5.50 -5.88
C HIS A 339 -23.40 6.77 -6.51
N TRP A 340 -22.63 6.61 -7.59
CA TRP A 340 -22.04 7.71 -8.34
C TRP A 340 -23.07 8.46 -9.20
N ASN A 341 -23.03 9.79 -9.15
CA ASN A 341 -23.77 10.63 -10.07
C ASN A 341 -23.02 10.82 -11.42
N GLN A 342 -23.63 11.55 -12.36
CA GLN A 342 -23.09 11.73 -13.71
C GLN A 342 -21.75 12.47 -13.79
N GLU A 343 -21.44 13.35 -12.83
CA GLU A 343 -20.18 14.08 -12.79
C GLU A 343 -19.12 13.26 -12.06
N GLN A 344 -19.49 12.64 -10.93
CA GLN A 344 -18.62 11.75 -10.16
C GLN A 344 -18.07 10.59 -10.98
N ARG A 345 -18.89 9.98 -11.84
CA ARG A 345 -18.43 8.86 -12.69
C ARG A 345 -17.49 9.28 -13.82
N LYS A 346 -17.25 10.57 -14.02
CA LYS A 346 -16.28 11.13 -14.99
C LYS A 346 -15.00 11.60 -14.31
N ASP A 347 -14.98 11.67 -12.98
CA ASP A 347 -13.89 12.20 -12.19
C ASP A 347 -12.99 11.05 -11.71
N PRO A 348 -11.77 10.92 -12.26
CA PRO A 348 -10.81 9.90 -11.83
C PRO A 348 -10.53 9.95 -10.33
N ALA A 349 -10.37 11.15 -9.76
CA ALA A 349 -10.05 11.31 -8.35
C ALA A 349 -11.20 10.83 -7.46
N TYR A 350 -12.45 11.12 -7.86
CA TYR A 350 -13.61 10.63 -7.13
C TYR A 350 -13.71 9.10 -7.16
N ILE A 351 -13.47 8.48 -8.32
CA ILE A 351 -13.49 7.02 -8.46
C ILE A 351 -12.42 6.38 -7.57
N LEU A 352 -11.19 6.92 -7.58
CA LEU A 352 -10.12 6.42 -6.72
C LEU A 352 -10.42 6.59 -5.24
N SER A 353 -11.10 7.67 -4.84
CA SER A 353 -11.47 7.88 -3.44
C SER A 353 -12.64 7.02 -2.95
N THR A 354 -13.40 6.39 -3.86
CA THR A 354 -14.61 5.63 -3.52
C THR A 354 -14.51 4.14 -3.81
N SER A 355 -13.56 3.72 -4.64
CA SER A 355 -13.31 2.31 -4.95
C SER A 355 -11.93 1.89 -4.46
N ASP A 356 -11.88 1.29 -3.27
CA ASP A 356 -10.64 0.82 -2.65
C ASP A 356 -9.89 -0.17 -3.55
N LYS A 357 -10.61 -1.06 -4.26
CA LYS A 357 -10.00 -2.05 -5.16
C LYS A 357 -9.31 -1.41 -6.36
N ILE A 358 -9.93 -0.41 -6.99
CA ILE A 358 -9.31 0.31 -8.11
C ILE A 358 -8.12 1.13 -7.60
N SER A 359 -8.30 1.84 -6.48
CA SER A 359 -7.27 2.67 -5.86
C SER A 359 -6.03 1.86 -5.49
N TYR A 360 -6.22 0.72 -4.81
CA TYR A 360 -5.16 -0.19 -4.42
C TYR A 360 -4.43 -0.76 -5.64
N ALA A 361 -5.16 -1.26 -6.65
CA ALA A 361 -4.56 -1.85 -7.83
C ALA A 361 -3.72 -0.85 -8.64
N LEU A 362 -4.18 0.41 -8.77
CA LEU A 362 -3.40 1.44 -9.44
C LEU A 362 -2.21 1.92 -8.58
N SER A 363 -2.34 1.95 -7.26
CA SER A 363 -1.22 2.29 -6.37
C SER A 363 -0.12 1.21 -6.42
N ASP A 364 -0.49 -0.06 -6.38
CA ASP A 364 0.43 -1.19 -6.54
C ASP A 364 1.12 -1.18 -7.92
N LEU A 365 0.36 -0.90 -8.99
CA LEU A 365 0.94 -0.70 -10.31
C LEU A 365 1.93 0.47 -10.32
N GLN A 366 1.59 1.60 -9.71
CA GLN A 366 2.46 2.77 -9.63
C GLN A 366 3.77 2.44 -8.92
N GLU A 367 3.70 1.77 -7.77
CA GLU A 367 4.88 1.35 -7.00
C GLU A 367 5.78 0.41 -7.80
N LYS A 368 5.20 -0.58 -8.49
CA LYS A 368 5.94 -1.50 -9.36
C LYS A 368 6.64 -0.77 -10.50
N LEU A 369 5.93 0.12 -11.20
CA LEU A 369 6.51 0.90 -12.30
C LEU A 369 7.60 1.84 -11.80
N TRP A 370 7.40 2.45 -10.63
CA TRP A 370 8.37 3.33 -10.00
C TRP A 370 9.66 2.60 -9.62
N SER A 371 9.53 1.45 -8.97
CA SER A 371 10.66 0.59 -8.59
C SER A 371 11.45 0.15 -9.83
N GLU A 372 10.78 -0.37 -10.85
CA GLU A 372 11.44 -0.81 -12.08
C GLU A 372 12.14 0.34 -12.83
N PHE A 373 11.52 1.51 -12.86
CA PHE A 373 12.12 2.69 -13.49
C PHE A 373 13.35 3.18 -12.71
N SER A 374 13.26 3.22 -11.37
CA SER A 374 14.34 3.69 -10.49
C SER A 374 15.58 2.79 -10.57
N ASP A 375 15.36 1.47 -10.66
CA ASP A 375 16.41 0.45 -10.74
C ASP A 375 17.00 0.30 -12.16
N SER A 376 16.44 1.01 -13.15
CA SER A 376 16.94 0.94 -14.53
C SER A 376 18.31 1.60 -14.67
N GLU A 377 19.16 1.04 -15.54
CA GLU A 377 20.40 1.68 -15.95
C GLU A 377 20.10 3.01 -16.67
N LEU A 378 20.80 4.08 -16.27
CA LEU A 378 20.49 5.43 -16.74
C LEU A 378 20.92 5.66 -18.20
N MET A 379 22.11 5.18 -18.58
CA MET A 379 22.68 5.44 -19.90
C MET A 379 21.78 4.95 -21.08
N PRO A 380 21.21 3.72 -21.05
CA PRO A 380 20.27 3.28 -22.08
C PRO A 380 19.04 4.18 -22.23
N LEU A 381 18.48 4.65 -21.11
CA LEU A 381 17.31 5.53 -21.09
C LEU A 381 17.66 6.93 -21.61
N TYR A 382 18.82 7.46 -21.21
CA TYR A 382 19.35 8.73 -21.74
C TYR A 382 19.49 8.68 -23.27
N GLU A 383 20.10 7.62 -23.82
CA GLU A 383 20.25 7.47 -25.27
C GLU A 383 18.91 7.33 -26.00
N LYS A 384 17.94 6.64 -25.39
CA LYS A 384 16.57 6.53 -25.91
C LYS A 384 15.92 7.91 -25.96
N GLY A 385 16.01 8.69 -24.88
CA GLY A 385 15.53 10.06 -24.80
C GLY A 385 16.13 10.98 -25.87
N ARG A 386 17.46 10.92 -26.05
CA ARG A 386 18.18 11.67 -27.09
C ARG A 386 17.59 11.41 -28.48
N LYS A 387 17.42 10.12 -28.84
CA LYS A 387 16.88 9.71 -30.14
C LYS A 387 15.44 10.23 -30.35
N ILE A 388 14.59 10.15 -29.33
CA ILE A 388 13.21 10.65 -29.38
C ILE A 388 13.19 12.16 -29.66
N GLU A 389 14.01 12.93 -28.94
CA GLU A 389 14.09 14.38 -29.09
C GLU A 389 14.63 14.81 -30.47
N GLU A 390 15.65 14.11 -30.98
CA GLU A 390 16.21 14.33 -32.31
C GLU A 390 15.17 14.08 -33.43
N ILE A 391 14.40 12.99 -33.32
CA ILE A 391 13.32 12.67 -34.25
C ILE A 391 12.23 13.74 -34.21
N GLY A 392 11.84 14.20 -33.01
CA GLY A 392 10.86 15.27 -32.82
C GLY A 392 11.26 16.54 -33.58
N ARG A 393 12.49 17.02 -33.37
CA ARG A 393 13.03 18.23 -34.03
C ARG A 393 13.09 18.10 -35.55
N LEU A 394 13.42 16.93 -36.08
CA LEU A 394 13.44 16.67 -37.52
C LEU A 394 12.03 16.65 -38.13
N SER A 395 11.03 16.22 -37.37
CA SER A 395 9.63 16.19 -37.81
C SER A 395 9.01 17.60 -37.86
N GLU A 396 9.38 18.48 -36.92
CA GLU A 396 8.94 19.88 -36.90
C GLU A 396 9.54 20.69 -38.05
N LYS A 397 10.85 20.54 -38.30
CA LYS A 397 11.52 21.16 -39.46
C LYS A 397 10.94 20.73 -40.82
N LYS A 398 10.32 19.55 -40.90
CA LYS A 398 9.62 19.07 -42.11
C LYS A 398 8.20 19.60 -42.25
N LYS A 399 7.58 20.09 -41.18
CA LYS A 399 6.25 20.74 -41.22
C LYS A 399 6.36 22.24 -41.55
N GLU A 400 7.53 22.82 -41.30
CA GLU A 400 7.84 24.24 -41.58
C GLU A 400 8.36 24.51 -43.00
N ASN A 401 8.73 23.46 -43.75
CA ASN A 401 9.08 23.52 -45.18
C ASN A 401 7.97 22.91 -46.03
#